data_AF-A0A067CZX2-F1
#
_entry.id   AF-A0A067CZX2-F1
#
_cell.length_a   1.000
_cell.length_b   1.000
_cell.length_c   1.000
_cell.angle_alpha   90.00
_cell.angle_beta   90.00
_cell.angle_gamma   90.00
#
_symmetry.space_group_name_H-M   'P 1'
#
loop_
_entity.id
_entity.type
_entity.pdbx_description
1 polymer ?
#
loop_
_entity_poly.entity_id
_entity_poly.type
_entity_poly.pdbx_seq_one_letter_code
_entity_poly.pdbx_strand_id
1 'polypeptide(L)'
;MTAAILPAPPFPQHARVTWHRPSVVVSFVLGLNIVLTPLKAYLCESFPWQIVDAAPSSPFSTWAERETNLLASYTAAYSTEVFRPQASYFHDVRSSTHVYRAAVLRPQHFASCRVDVLTTLTGGIFFAPAIEETICSFMMSPNASMVGGCFESRVFTSLSGTNCIWTRPGNELANASDARLFTYYLAYRQNATMAFMTAKLSFRLLLTLYLAYCLWRNYYRHAMTLMTQCAKLPEARHCMLLLGDPTSIALLNPVVSLCLAVDVWLSIDTVAAELVATVQVDDLWQFALGCVYLSRTVWFCYAFLAAASYCIHRKRWAHCFTPLDPTLVAIAAAFIAGPLTYFQAHSGFIEAYLYLFSLGASDPNSTEGAFPILAHPNLKRSPCISQRGADCFVFTFDANR
;
A
#
# COMPACT_ATOMS: atom_id res chain seq x y z
N MET A 1 79.71 14.51 20.90
CA MET A 1 78.25 14.48 20.70
C MET A 1 77.90 13.17 20.02
N THR A 2 77.53 12.15 20.80
CA THR A 2 77.05 10.87 20.29
C THR A 2 75.56 11.00 19.99
N ALA A 3 75.19 11.03 18.71
CA ALA A 3 73.80 11.00 18.28
C ALA A 3 73.18 9.66 18.70
N ALA A 4 72.20 9.70 19.59
CA ALA A 4 71.42 8.54 19.95
C ALA A 4 70.58 8.13 18.73
N ILE A 5 70.91 6.97 18.16
CA ILE A 5 70.09 6.33 17.13
C ILE A 5 68.84 5.81 17.85
N LEU A 6 67.74 6.55 17.72
CA LEU A 6 66.43 6.06 18.16
C LEU A 6 66.05 4.86 17.27
N PRO A 7 65.62 3.73 17.85
CA PRO A 7 65.13 2.61 17.07
C PRO A 7 63.94 3.08 16.22
N ALA A 8 63.89 2.64 14.96
CA ALA A 8 62.76 2.89 14.10
C ALA A 8 61.46 2.50 14.83
N PRO A 9 60.41 3.33 14.80
CA PRO A 9 59.15 2.98 15.46
C PRO A 9 58.70 1.60 14.96
N PRO A 10 58.17 0.74 15.84
CA PRO A 10 57.70 -0.57 15.43
C PRO A 10 56.72 -0.41 14.26
N PHE A 11 56.83 -1.31 13.27
CA PHE A 11 55.93 -1.38 12.11
C PHE A 11 54.48 -1.07 12.54
N PRO A 12 53.71 -0.31 11.73
CA PRO A 12 52.36 0.11 12.12
C PRO A 12 51.57 -1.12 12.56
N GLN A 13 51.22 -1.15 13.85
CA GLN A 13 50.40 -2.21 14.40
C GLN A 13 49.06 -2.12 13.68
N HIS A 14 48.74 -3.16 12.90
CA HIS A 14 47.46 -3.20 12.23
C HIS A 14 46.38 -3.35 13.31
N ALA A 15 45.44 -2.41 13.34
CA ALA A 15 44.32 -2.45 14.27
C ALA A 15 43.56 -3.78 14.10
N ARG A 16 43.25 -4.46 15.20
CA ARG A 16 42.33 -5.60 15.14
C ARG A 16 40.96 -5.09 14.74
N VAL A 17 40.43 -5.52 13.61
CA VAL A 17 39.10 -5.09 13.12
C VAL A 17 38.06 -6.17 13.43
N THR A 18 36.96 -5.79 14.06
CA THR A 18 35.83 -6.70 14.34
C THR A 18 34.49 -6.10 13.97
N TRP A 19 33.58 -6.92 13.47
CA TRP A 19 32.19 -6.53 13.25
C TRP A 19 31.35 -6.73 14.51
N HIS A 20 30.50 -5.76 14.83
CA HIS A 20 29.47 -5.95 15.83
C HIS A 20 28.33 -6.80 15.25
N ARG A 21 28.33 -8.11 15.57
CA ARG A 21 27.43 -9.12 14.97
C ARG A 21 25.95 -8.72 14.96
N PRO A 22 25.35 -8.21 16.07
CA PRO A 22 23.95 -7.79 16.05
C PRO A 22 23.69 -6.67 15.03
N SER A 23 24.60 -5.69 14.90
CA SER A 23 24.44 -4.60 13.93
C SER A 23 24.49 -5.10 12.48
N VAL A 24 25.37 -6.07 12.19
CA VAL A 24 25.44 -6.70 10.86
C VAL A 24 24.13 -7.41 10.52
N VAL A 25 23.59 -8.19 11.46
CA VAL A 25 22.33 -8.92 11.26
C VAL A 25 21.17 -7.96 11.04
N VAL A 26 21.04 -6.92 11.89
CA VAL A 26 19.97 -5.92 11.76
C VAL A 26 20.08 -5.17 10.43
N SER A 27 21.28 -4.69 10.07
CA SER A 27 21.54 -4.01 8.80
C SER A 27 21.21 -4.90 7.59
N PHE A 28 21.60 -6.18 7.65
CA PHE A 28 21.27 -7.15 6.60
C PHE A 28 19.77 -7.39 6.46
N VAL A 29 19.05 -7.56 7.57
CA VAL A 29 17.59 -7.76 7.57
C VAL A 29 16.87 -6.53 7.03
N LEU A 30 17.26 -5.33 7.44
CA LEU A 30 16.72 -4.07 6.89
C LEU A 30 17.04 -3.92 5.40
N GLY A 31 18.26 -4.28 5.00
CA GLY A 31 18.68 -4.35 3.61
C GLY A 31 17.82 -5.28 2.76
N LEU A 32 17.58 -6.49 3.27
CA LEU A 32 16.73 -7.49 2.62
C LEU A 32 15.28 -7.01 2.52
N ASN A 33 14.77 -6.36 3.57
CA ASN A 33 13.44 -5.77 3.60
C ASN A 33 13.25 -4.72 2.48
N ILE A 34 14.25 -3.87 2.23
CA ILE A 34 14.25 -2.90 1.12
C ILE A 34 14.26 -3.62 -0.22
N VAL A 35 15.20 -4.55 -0.42
CA VAL A 35 15.36 -5.27 -1.68
C VAL A 35 14.09 -6.02 -2.06
N LEU A 36 13.44 -6.67 -1.08
CA LEU A 36 12.20 -7.42 -1.27
C LEU A 36 10.95 -6.55 -1.30
N THR A 37 11.05 -5.23 -1.12
CA THR A 37 9.89 -4.33 -1.09
C THR A 37 8.98 -4.46 -2.31
N PRO A 38 9.47 -4.52 -3.57
CA PRO A 38 8.61 -4.76 -4.73
C PRO A 38 7.87 -6.10 -4.67
N LEU A 39 8.49 -7.13 -4.09
CA LEU A 39 7.94 -8.48 -4.02
C LEU A 39 6.94 -8.68 -2.88
N LYS A 40 6.93 -7.79 -1.87
CA LYS A 40 5.90 -7.79 -0.81
C LYS A 40 4.48 -7.68 -1.36
N ALA A 41 4.32 -7.13 -2.56
CA ALA A 41 3.05 -7.07 -3.25
C ALA A 41 2.35 -8.43 -3.36
N TYR A 42 3.12 -9.51 -3.56
CA TYR A 42 2.59 -10.87 -3.72
C TYR A 42 2.08 -11.51 -2.41
N LEU A 43 2.07 -10.75 -1.30
CA LEU A 43 1.30 -11.15 -0.12
C LEU A 43 -0.22 -11.07 -0.37
N CYS A 44 -0.65 -10.12 -1.21
CA CYS A 44 -2.06 -9.91 -1.55
C CYS A 44 -2.34 -10.04 -3.06
N GLU A 45 -1.31 -9.94 -3.90
CA GLU A 45 -1.46 -10.08 -5.35
C GLU A 45 -1.22 -11.51 -5.85
N SER A 46 -2.02 -11.92 -6.83
CA SER A 46 -1.84 -13.17 -7.56
C SER A 46 -0.64 -13.11 -8.53
N PHE A 47 -0.01 -14.26 -8.78
CA PHE A 47 0.98 -14.42 -9.83
C PHE A 47 0.32 -14.55 -11.21
N PRO A 48 1.04 -14.24 -12.32
CA PRO A 48 0.46 -14.23 -13.67
C PRO A 48 -0.13 -15.58 -14.10
N TRP A 49 0.46 -16.69 -13.66
CA TRP A 49 0.00 -18.05 -14.01
C TRP A 49 -1.16 -18.56 -13.13
N GLN A 50 -1.58 -17.78 -12.13
CA GLN A 50 -2.70 -18.16 -11.27
C GLN A 50 -4.04 -17.61 -11.76
N ILE A 51 -4.00 -16.56 -12.59
CA ILE A 51 -5.20 -15.90 -13.13
C ILE A 51 -5.56 -16.47 -14.50
N VAL A 52 -6.83 -16.35 -14.88
CA VAL A 52 -7.31 -16.64 -16.22
C VAL A 52 -7.88 -15.36 -16.80
N ASP A 53 -7.43 -15.00 -18.00
CA ASP A 53 -7.93 -13.83 -18.70
C ASP A 53 -9.45 -13.88 -18.82
N ALA A 54 -10.10 -12.73 -18.58
CA ALA A 54 -11.52 -12.61 -18.78
C ALA A 54 -11.87 -12.95 -20.24
N ALA A 55 -12.88 -13.81 -20.43
CA ALA A 55 -13.44 -13.98 -21.76
C ALA A 55 -13.91 -12.62 -22.29
N PRO A 56 -13.75 -12.34 -23.61
CA PRO A 56 -14.25 -11.11 -24.21
C PRO A 56 -15.73 -10.95 -23.82
N SER A 57 -16.08 -9.78 -23.27
CA SER A 57 -17.46 -9.51 -22.91
C SER A 57 -18.34 -9.65 -24.14
N SER A 58 -19.43 -10.41 -24.03
CA SER A 58 -20.47 -10.41 -25.05
C SER A 58 -20.89 -8.97 -25.35
N PRO A 59 -21.14 -8.60 -26.61
CA PRO A 59 -21.57 -7.25 -26.94
C PRO A 59 -22.98 -7.05 -26.37
N PHE A 60 -23.06 -6.34 -25.24
CA PHE A 60 -24.34 -5.91 -24.68
C PHE A 60 -24.75 -4.60 -25.33
N SER A 61 -26.04 -4.48 -25.67
CA SER A 61 -26.55 -3.28 -26.34
C SER A 61 -26.77 -2.13 -25.36
N THR A 62 -27.05 -2.46 -24.09
CA THR A 62 -27.28 -1.49 -23.01
C THR A 62 -26.57 -1.89 -21.72
N TRP A 63 -26.37 -0.93 -20.82
CA TRP A 63 -25.84 -1.18 -19.48
C TRP A 63 -26.74 -2.12 -18.68
N ALA A 64 -28.05 -1.95 -18.75
CA ALA A 64 -29.01 -2.76 -17.97
C ALA A 64 -28.91 -4.26 -18.30
N GLU A 65 -28.74 -4.61 -19.58
CA GLU A 65 -28.50 -6.00 -20.00
C GLU A 65 -27.21 -6.56 -19.41
N ARG A 66 -26.13 -5.76 -19.47
CA ARG A 66 -24.83 -6.12 -18.94
C ARG A 66 -24.87 -6.31 -17.43
N GLU A 67 -25.47 -5.37 -16.72
CA GLU A 67 -25.64 -5.42 -15.26
C GLU A 67 -26.44 -6.65 -14.84
N THR A 68 -27.56 -6.94 -15.52
CA THR A 68 -28.37 -8.12 -15.22
C THR A 68 -27.57 -9.41 -15.38
N ASN A 69 -26.78 -9.53 -16.45
CA ASN A 69 -25.94 -10.70 -16.70
C ASN A 69 -24.80 -10.82 -15.67
N LEU A 70 -24.13 -9.71 -15.36
CA LEU A 70 -23.08 -9.67 -14.34
C LEU A 70 -23.65 -10.06 -12.98
N LEU A 71 -24.73 -9.43 -12.54
CA LEU A 71 -25.34 -9.72 -11.24
C LEU A 71 -25.77 -11.19 -11.14
N ALA A 72 -26.40 -11.75 -12.17
CA ALA A 72 -26.75 -13.17 -12.22
C ALA A 72 -25.51 -14.08 -12.13
N SER A 73 -24.43 -13.75 -12.84
CA SER A 73 -23.19 -14.52 -12.83
C SER A 73 -22.51 -14.49 -11.46
N TYR A 74 -22.40 -13.32 -10.83
CA TYR A 74 -21.74 -13.18 -9.53
C TYR A 74 -22.55 -13.80 -8.40
N THR A 75 -23.87 -13.61 -8.39
CA THR A 75 -24.74 -14.20 -7.36
C THR A 75 -24.82 -15.73 -7.46
N ALA A 76 -24.64 -16.30 -8.65
CA ALA A 76 -24.52 -17.74 -8.86
C ALA A 76 -23.13 -18.27 -8.47
N ALA A 77 -22.07 -17.53 -8.79
CA ALA A 77 -20.69 -17.95 -8.51
C ALA A 77 -20.30 -17.82 -7.03
N TYR A 78 -20.85 -16.81 -6.33
CA TYR A 78 -20.46 -16.48 -4.96
C TYR A 78 -21.66 -16.59 -4.01
N SER A 79 -21.90 -17.82 -3.54
CA SER A 79 -22.91 -18.14 -2.54
C SER A 79 -22.26 -18.49 -1.19
N THR A 80 -23.08 -18.73 -0.17
CA THR A 80 -22.65 -19.17 1.17
C THR A 80 -21.69 -20.36 1.15
N GLU A 81 -21.84 -21.26 0.17
CA GLU A 81 -21.09 -22.52 0.05
C GLU A 81 -19.62 -22.32 -0.31
N VAL A 82 -19.29 -21.21 -0.98
CA VAL A 82 -17.92 -20.91 -1.41
C VAL A 82 -17.06 -20.42 -0.25
N PHE A 83 -17.71 -19.85 0.77
CA PHE A 83 -17.03 -19.35 1.96
C PHE A 83 -16.85 -20.47 2.98
N ARG A 84 -15.76 -20.41 3.74
CA ARG A 84 -15.65 -21.21 4.96
C ARG A 84 -16.75 -20.76 5.95
N PRO A 85 -17.19 -21.64 6.87
CA PRO A 85 -18.12 -21.24 7.93
C PRO A 85 -17.63 -19.97 8.65
N GLN A 86 -18.51 -18.99 8.83
CA GLN A 86 -18.22 -17.68 9.46
C GLN A 86 -17.22 -16.78 8.73
N ALA A 87 -16.58 -17.22 7.64
CA ALA A 87 -15.63 -16.39 6.91
C ALA A 87 -16.36 -15.23 6.22
N SER A 88 -15.81 -14.03 6.34
CA SER A 88 -16.40 -12.79 5.82
C SER A 88 -15.69 -12.29 4.54
N TYR A 89 -14.68 -13.04 4.08
CA TYR A 89 -13.88 -12.76 2.89
C TYR A 89 -13.59 -14.04 2.10
N PHE A 90 -13.55 -13.91 0.77
CA PHE A 90 -13.12 -14.94 -0.16
C PHE A 90 -12.37 -14.31 -1.34
N HIS A 91 -11.26 -14.93 -1.74
CA HIS A 91 -10.48 -14.51 -2.91
C HIS A 91 -10.54 -15.59 -3.98
N ASP A 92 -11.24 -15.31 -5.08
CA ASP A 92 -11.16 -16.12 -6.29
C ASP A 92 -9.96 -15.66 -7.12
N VAL A 93 -8.83 -16.32 -6.86
CA VAL A 93 -7.56 -16.10 -7.55
C VAL A 93 -7.71 -16.27 -9.07
N ARG A 94 -8.52 -17.22 -9.53
CA ARG A 94 -8.62 -17.54 -10.97
C ARG A 94 -9.30 -16.41 -11.74
N SER A 95 -10.38 -15.86 -11.19
CA SER A 95 -11.12 -14.75 -11.81
C SER A 95 -10.61 -13.36 -11.42
N SER A 96 -9.60 -13.28 -10.53
CA SER A 96 -9.10 -12.05 -9.91
C SER A 96 -10.20 -11.27 -9.20
N THR A 97 -11.02 -11.99 -8.42
CA THR A 97 -12.19 -11.42 -7.73
C THR A 97 -12.03 -11.51 -6.22
N HIS A 98 -12.14 -10.37 -5.55
CA HIS A 98 -12.26 -10.27 -4.10
C HIS A 98 -13.74 -10.20 -3.74
N VAL A 99 -14.19 -11.04 -2.80
CA VAL A 99 -15.58 -11.05 -2.34
C VAL A 99 -15.63 -10.87 -0.83
N TYR A 100 -16.28 -9.82 -0.40
CA TYR A 100 -16.54 -9.50 0.99
C TYR A 100 -18.01 -9.77 1.29
N ARG A 101 -18.30 -10.25 2.50
CA ARG A 101 -19.65 -10.33 3.04
C ARG A 101 -19.69 -9.90 4.49
N ALA A 102 -20.77 -9.22 4.85
CA ALA A 102 -21.00 -8.75 6.21
C ALA A 102 -22.48 -8.87 6.58
N ALA A 103 -22.77 -9.12 7.85
CA ALA A 103 -24.12 -9.04 8.38
C ALA A 103 -24.43 -7.59 8.73
N VAL A 104 -25.44 -7.01 8.09
CA VAL A 104 -25.80 -5.62 8.27
C VAL A 104 -27.22 -5.55 8.83
N LEU A 105 -27.39 -4.69 9.82
CA LEU A 105 -28.68 -4.41 10.42
C LEU A 105 -29.34 -3.25 9.69
N ARG A 106 -30.58 -3.44 9.23
CA ARG A 106 -31.36 -2.35 8.66
C ARG A 106 -31.64 -1.29 9.74
N PRO A 107 -31.21 -0.02 9.54
CA PRO A 107 -31.52 1.05 10.49
C PRO A 107 -33.03 1.34 10.48
N GLN A 108 -33.60 1.60 11.65
CA GLN A 108 -35.02 1.97 11.77
C GLN A 108 -35.28 3.39 11.30
N HIS A 109 -34.35 4.30 11.63
CA HIS A 109 -34.38 5.70 11.26
C HIS A 109 -32.95 6.14 10.94
N PHE A 110 -32.80 6.93 9.89
CA PHE A 110 -31.55 7.60 9.54
C PHE A 110 -31.87 8.97 8.92
N ALA A 111 -30.99 9.95 9.12
CA ALA A 111 -31.15 11.31 8.61
C ALA A 111 -30.46 11.47 7.25
N SER A 112 -29.29 10.85 7.07
CA SER A 112 -28.55 10.85 5.82
C SER A 112 -28.16 9.43 5.46
N CYS A 113 -28.63 8.92 4.32
CA CYS A 113 -28.24 7.59 3.85
C CYS A 113 -26.71 7.49 3.65
N ARG A 114 -26.07 8.53 3.13
CA ARG A 114 -24.63 8.53 2.88
C ARG A 114 -23.81 8.38 4.16
N VAL A 115 -24.21 9.08 5.22
CA VAL A 115 -23.46 9.10 6.49
C VAL A 115 -23.90 7.98 7.42
N ASP A 116 -25.19 7.69 7.52
CA ASP A 116 -25.73 6.74 8.51
C ASP A 116 -25.84 5.30 7.98
N VAL A 117 -25.90 5.12 6.65
CA VAL A 117 -26.00 3.79 6.01
C VAL A 117 -24.69 3.42 5.33
N LEU A 118 -24.21 4.21 4.37
CA LEU A 118 -23.07 3.79 3.53
C LEU A 118 -21.76 3.62 4.32
N THR A 119 -21.59 4.34 5.42
CA THR A 119 -20.44 4.17 6.34
C THR A 119 -20.47 2.83 7.08
N THR A 120 -21.64 2.18 7.20
CA THR A 120 -21.79 0.86 7.81
C THR A 120 -21.62 -0.28 6.82
N LEU A 121 -21.62 0.03 5.51
CA LEU A 121 -21.45 -0.95 4.45
C LEU A 121 -19.97 -1.05 4.05
N THR A 122 -19.44 -2.26 4.07
CA THR A 122 -18.10 -2.56 3.56
C THR A 122 -17.96 -2.05 2.13
N GLY A 123 -16.97 -1.18 1.89
CA GLY A 123 -16.72 -0.59 0.56
C GLY A 123 -17.70 0.52 0.14
N GLY A 124 -18.58 1.00 1.03
CA GLY A 124 -19.52 2.08 0.73
C GLY A 124 -18.87 3.38 0.23
N ILE A 125 -17.60 3.63 0.61
CA ILE A 125 -16.77 4.76 0.14
C ILE A 125 -16.48 4.72 -1.37
N PHE A 126 -16.64 3.57 -2.02
CA PHE A 126 -16.35 3.35 -3.44
C PHE A 126 -17.59 3.25 -4.31
N PHE A 127 -18.79 3.46 -3.77
CA PHE A 127 -20.01 3.27 -4.56
C PHE A 127 -20.13 4.31 -5.67
N ALA A 128 -20.62 3.85 -6.82
CA ALA A 128 -21.08 4.72 -7.89
C ALA A 128 -22.43 5.36 -7.51
N PRO A 129 -22.76 6.56 -8.03
CA PRO A 129 -24.00 7.26 -7.70
C PRO A 129 -25.28 6.42 -7.86
N ALA A 130 -25.38 5.59 -8.90
CA ALA A 130 -26.55 4.74 -9.12
C ALA A 130 -26.71 3.66 -8.05
N ILE A 131 -25.60 3.14 -7.52
CA ILE A 131 -25.59 2.14 -6.45
C ILE A 131 -25.95 2.78 -5.11
N GLU A 132 -25.50 4.01 -4.86
CA GLU A 132 -25.94 4.79 -3.69
C GLU A 132 -27.46 4.91 -3.67
N GLU A 133 -28.07 5.36 -4.77
CA GLU A 133 -29.53 5.53 -4.87
C GLU A 133 -30.29 4.20 -4.69
N THR A 134 -29.76 3.14 -5.29
CA THR A 134 -30.32 1.79 -5.19
C THR A 134 -30.29 1.27 -3.75
N ILE A 135 -29.19 1.46 -3.02
CA ILE A 135 -29.09 1.05 -1.61
C ILE A 135 -29.96 1.93 -0.72
N CYS A 136 -29.97 3.24 -0.93
CA CYS A 136 -30.77 4.16 -0.12
C CYS A 136 -32.27 3.87 -0.27
N SER A 137 -32.75 3.63 -1.49
CA SER A 137 -34.15 3.24 -1.74
C SER A 137 -34.52 1.90 -1.11
N PHE A 138 -33.59 0.92 -1.13
CA PHE A 138 -33.75 -0.36 -0.43
C PHE A 138 -33.86 -0.17 1.10
N MET A 139 -33.02 0.68 1.70
CA MET A 139 -33.06 0.93 3.15
C MET A 139 -34.33 1.65 3.58
N MET A 140 -34.88 2.52 2.73
CA MET A 140 -36.17 3.19 2.99
C MET A 140 -37.38 2.26 2.85
N SER A 141 -37.22 1.10 2.18
CA SER A 141 -38.31 0.18 1.85
C SER A 141 -38.31 -1.04 2.78
N PRO A 142 -39.06 -1.04 3.90
CA PRO A 142 -39.02 -2.15 4.87
C PRO A 142 -39.47 -3.49 4.29
N ASN A 143 -40.29 -3.46 3.24
CA ASN A 143 -40.79 -4.67 2.56
C ASN A 143 -39.81 -5.25 1.53
N ALA A 144 -38.75 -4.53 1.17
CA ALA A 144 -37.76 -5.02 0.23
C ALA A 144 -36.89 -6.08 0.90
N SER A 145 -36.83 -7.28 0.33
CA SER A 145 -36.06 -8.41 0.87
C SER A 145 -34.66 -8.54 0.27
N MET A 146 -34.47 -8.07 -0.96
CA MET A 146 -33.23 -8.19 -1.73
C MET A 146 -33.02 -6.93 -2.57
N VAL A 147 -31.75 -6.59 -2.78
CA VAL A 147 -31.31 -5.57 -3.73
C VAL A 147 -29.97 -6.00 -4.31
N GLY A 148 -29.67 -5.57 -5.53
CA GLY A 148 -28.35 -5.77 -6.11
C GLY A 148 -28.15 -4.87 -7.32
N GLY A 149 -26.89 -4.69 -7.68
CA GLY A 149 -26.47 -3.87 -8.80
C GLY A 149 -24.97 -3.98 -9.01
N CYS A 150 -24.50 -3.54 -10.17
CA CYS A 150 -23.09 -3.52 -10.52
C CYS A 150 -22.66 -2.13 -11.00
N PHE A 151 -21.37 -1.87 -10.97
CA PHE A 151 -20.76 -0.64 -11.47
C PHE A 151 -19.31 -0.87 -11.87
N GLU A 152 -18.75 0.04 -12.67
CA GLU A 152 -17.37 -0.03 -13.12
C GLU A 152 -16.46 0.95 -12.39
N SER A 153 -15.30 0.47 -11.96
CA SER A 153 -14.22 1.34 -11.50
C SER A 153 -13.28 1.61 -12.67
N ARG A 154 -13.04 2.89 -12.94
CA ARG A 154 -12.15 3.37 -14.00
C ARG A 154 -11.00 4.18 -13.43
N VAL A 155 -9.86 4.11 -14.13
CA VAL A 155 -8.68 4.93 -13.88
C VAL A 155 -8.26 5.52 -15.21
N PHE A 156 -8.27 6.85 -15.31
CA PHE A 156 -8.07 7.58 -16.57
C PHE A 156 -8.95 7.04 -17.69
N THR A 157 -10.25 6.86 -17.41
CA THR A 157 -11.28 6.29 -18.32
C THR A 157 -11.08 4.83 -18.75
N SER A 158 -9.93 4.21 -18.45
CA SER A 158 -9.70 2.78 -18.65
C SER A 158 -10.41 1.97 -17.58
N LEU A 159 -11.05 0.86 -17.97
CA LEU A 159 -11.67 -0.07 -17.05
C LEU A 159 -10.60 -0.71 -16.14
N SER A 160 -10.70 -0.41 -14.85
CA SER A 160 -9.83 -0.93 -13.78
C SER A 160 -10.43 -2.20 -13.18
N GLY A 161 -11.75 -2.21 -12.97
CA GLY A 161 -12.45 -3.39 -12.48
C GLY A 161 -13.97 -3.23 -12.48
N THR A 162 -14.66 -4.32 -12.16
CA THR A 162 -16.12 -4.37 -12.04
C THR A 162 -16.49 -4.72 -10.61
N ASN A 163 -17.38 -3.93 -10.03
CA ASN A 163 -17.93 -4.15 -8.71
C ASN A 163 -19.39 -4.59 -8.84
N CYS A 164 -19.80 -5.55 -8.03
CA CYS A 164 -21.19 -5.96 -7.90
C CYS A 164 -21.54 -6.10 -6.43
N ILE A 165 -22.72 -5.62 -6.06
CA ILE A 165 -23.26 -5.76 -4.72
C ILE A 165 -24.59 -6.49 -4.77
N TRP A 166 -24.88 -7.25 -3.72
CA TRP A 166 -26.20 -7.83 -3.53
C TRP A 166 -26.48 -8.11 -2.05
N THR A 167 -27.75 -8.26 -1.71
CA THR A 167 -28.17 -8.62 -0.35
C THR A 167 -28.96 -9.93 -0.35
N ARG A 168 -28.84 -10.66 0.76
CA ARG A 168 -29.66 -11.84 1.07
C ARG A 168 -30.31 -11.67 2.44
N PRO A 169 -31.57 -12.12 2.63
CA PRO A 169 -32.24 -12.02 3.91
C PRO A 169 -31.57 -12.90 4.97
N GLY A 170 -31.49 -12.39 6.21
CA GLY A 170 -30.87 -13.10 7.34
C GLY A 170 -29.36 -12.90 7.45
N ASN A 171 -28.77 -13.50 8.48
CA ASN A 171 -27.34 -13.49 8.75
C ASN A 171 -26.75 -14.87 8.43
N GLU A 172 -26.14 -14.99 7.25
CA GLU A 172 -25.50 -16.21 6.78
C GLU A 172 -24.13 -16.47 7.44
N LEU A 173 -23.53 -15.48 8.12
CA LEU A 173 -22.27 -15.66 8.84
C LEU A 173 -22.51 -16.41 10.16
N ALA A 174 -23.59 -16.07 10.88
CA ALA A 174 -23.94 -16.67 12.16
C ALA A 174 -25.12 -17.67 12.06
N ASN A 175 -25.62 -17.96 10.86
CA ASN A 175 -26.84 -18.75 10.62
C ASN A 175 -28.03 -18.29 11.47
N ALA A 176 -28.24 -16.98 11.57
CA ALA A 176 -29.31 -16.39 12.35
C ALA A 176 -30.38 -15.76 11.45
N SER A 177 -31.65 -16.07 11.73
CA SER A 177 -32.81 -15.54 11.01
C SER A 177 -33.47 -14.42 11.81
N ASP A 178 -33.02 -13.18 11.60
CA ASP A 178 -33.71 -11.96 12.03
C ASP A 178 -34.22 -11.24 10.77
N ALA A 179 -35.49 -10.81 10.79
CA ALA A 179 -36.11 -10.08 9.69
C ALA A 179 -35.45 -8.73 9.39
N ARG A 180 -34.68 -8.16 10.34
CA ARG A 180 -33.95 -6.90 10.17
C ARG A 180 -32.50 -7.07 9.72
N LEU A 181 -31.99 -8.29 9.79
CA LEU A 181 -30.64 -8.61 9.35
C LEU A 181 -30.65 -9.04 7.89
N PHE A 182 -29.68 -8.55 7.13
CA PHE A 182 -29.39 -9.04 5.80
C PHE A 182 -27.89 -9.25 5.66
N THR A 183 -27.52 -10.22 4.86
CA THR A 183 -26.13 -10.46 4.48
C THR A 183 -25.86 -9.64 3.24
N TYR A 184 -24.97 -8.66 3.39
CA TYR A 184 -24.48 -7.81 2.31
C TYR A 184 -23.26 -8.47 1.66
N TYR A 185 -23.21 -8.45 0.34
CA TYR A 185 -22.09 -8.92 -0.46
C TYR A 185 -21.53 -7.77 -1.30
N LEU A 186 -20.21 -7.72 -1.37
CA LEU A 186 -19.45 -6.88 -2.29
C LEU A 186 -18.44 -7.76 -3.01
N ALA A 187 -18.59 -7.89 -4.32
CA ALA A 187 -17.60 -8.51 -5.18
C ALA A 187 -16.90 -7.46 -6.03
N TYR A 188 -15.58 -7.49 -6.03
CA TYR A 188 -14.74 -6.63 -6.86
C TYR A 188 -13.81 -7.49 -7.70
N ARG A 189 -14.04 -7.48 -9.02
CA ARG A 189 -13.21 -8.15 -10.00
C ARG A 189 -12.27 -7.18 -10.67
N GLN A 190 -10.99 -7.47 -10.59
CA GLN A 190 -9.94 -6.68 -11.20
C GLN A 190 -9.86 -6.99 -12.70
N ASN A 191 -9.63 -5.98 -13.53
CA ASN A 191 -9.41 -6.15 -14.97
C ASN A 191 -7.96 -6.56 -15.27
N ALA A 192 -7.51 -7.62 -14.59
CA ALA A 192 -6.15 -8.13 -14.73
C ALA A 192 -6.04 -9.03 -15.97
N THR A 193 -4.98 -8.80 -16.76
CA THR A 193 -4.60 -9.71 -17.84
C THR A 193 -3.28 -10.39 -17.52
N MET A 194 -3.10 -11.62 -17.99
CA MET A 194 -1.85 -12.37 -17.85
C MET A 194 -0.66 -11.58 -18.39
N ALA A 195 -0.86 -10.87 -19.52
CA ALA A 195 0.17 -10.02 -20.12
C ALA A 195 0.57 -8.87 -19.19
N PHE A 196 -0.40 -8.13 -18.64
CA PHE A 196 -0.13 -7.04 -17.70
C PHE A 196 0.55 -7.54 -16.42
N MET A 197 0.07 -8.63 -15.84
CA MET A 197 0.65 -9.23 -14.63
C MET A 197 2.08 -9.73 -14.87
N THR A 198 2.37 -10.28 -16.05
CA THR A 198 3.73 -10.70 -16.43
C THR A 198 4.67 -9.51 -16.59
N ALA A 199 4.21 -8.43 -17.21
CA ALA A 199 4.97 -7.19 -17.31
C ALA A 199 5.27 -6.61 -15.92
N LYS A 200 4.27 -6.60 -15.04
CA LYS A 200 4.38 -6.15 -13.64
C LYS A 200 5.36 -7.00 -12.83
N LEU A 201 5.31 -8.33 -12.96
CA LEU A 201 6.29 -9.23 -12.34
C LEU A 201 7.70 -8.97 -12.85
N SER A 202 7.86 -8.84 -14.16
CA SER A 202 9.17 -8.56 -14.79
C SER A 202 9.75 -7.23 -14.28
N PHE A 203 8.91 -6.19 -14.22
CA PHE A 203 9.28 -4.90 -13.65
C PHE A 203 9.74 -5.01 -12.20
N ARG A 204 9.03 -5.78 -11.35
CA ARG A 204 9.40 -5.99 -9.94
C ARG A 204 10.69 -6.77 -9.76
N LEU A 205 10.94 -7.78 -10.59
CA LEU A 205 12.19 -8.54 -10.55
C LEU A 205 13.37 -7.64 -10.94
N LEU A 206 13.22 -6.84 -11.99
CA LEU A 206 14.24 -5.85 -12.39
C LEU A 206 14.46 -4.80 -11.31
N LEU A 207 13.40 -4.29 -10.69
CA LEU A 207 13.48 -3.32 -9.61
C LEU A 207 14.15 -3.91 -8.35
N THR A 208 13.86 -5.17 -8.02
CA THR A 208 14.50 -5.92 -6.93
C THR A 208 16.00 -6.06 -7.17
N LEU A 209 16.41 -6.45 -8.38
CA LEU A 209 17.81 -6.54 -8.77
C LEU A 209 18.50 -5.17 -8.74
N TYR A 210 17.82 -4.12 -9.21
CA TYR A 210 18.31 -2.75 -9.18
C TYR A 210 18.51 -2.25 -7.74
N LEU A 211 17.57 -2.52 -6.83
CA LEU A 211 17.69 -2.21 -5.41
C LEU A 211 18.86 -2.94 -4.77
N ALA A 212 19.02 -4.23 -5.03
CA ALA A 212 20.15 -5.02 -4.54
C ALA A 212 21.49 -4.44 -5.04
N TYR A 213 21.55 -4.07 -6.32
CA TYR A 213 22.70 -3.41 -6.91
C TYR A 213 23.02 -2.07 -6.24
N CYS A 214 22.01 -1.20 -6.05
CA CYS A 214 22.17 0.08 -5.38
C CYS A 214 22.66 -0.08 -3.94
N LEU A 215 22.06 -1.02 -3.20
CA LEU A 215 22.42 -1.31 -1.82
C LEU A 215 23.85 -1.83 -1.70
N TRP A 216 24.25 -2.75 -2.59
CA TRP A 216 25.61 -3.25 -2.63
C TRP A 216 26.61 -2.14 -2.97
N ARG A 217 26.36 -1.39 -4.06
CA ARG A 217 27.28 -0.38 -4.57
C ARG A 217 27.44 0.80 -3.62
N ASN A 218 26.35 1.27 -3.01
CA ASN A 218 26.31 2.51 -2.24
C ASN A 218 26.35 2.30 -0.72
N TYR A 219 26.16 1.08 -0.22
CA TYR A 219 26.23 0.77 1.22
C TYR A 219 27.32 -0.25 1.53
N TYR A 220 27.08 -1.52 1.18
CA TYR A 220 27.89 -2.63 1.68
C TYR A 220 29.32 -2.60 1.15
N ARG A 221 29.53 -2.16 -0.10
CA ARG A 221 30.87 -1.96 -0.64
C ARG A 221 31.67 -0.92 0.16
N HIS A 222 31.02 0.15 0.61
CA HIS A 222 31.65 1.18 1.44
C HIS A 222 31.93 0.66 2.86
N ALA A 223 31.03 -0.13 3.45
CA ALA A 223 31.29 -0.81 4.72
C ALA A 223 32.52 -1.74 4.64
N MET A 224 32.66 -2.49 3.54
CA MET A 224 33.86 -3.32 3.30
C MET A 224 35.12 -2.47 3.10
N THR A 225 35.02 -1.32 2.43
CA THR A 225 36.16 -0.41 2.24
C THR A 225 36.59 0.19 3.57
N LEU A 226 35.63 0.60 4.41
CA LEU A 226 35.85 1.12 5.75
C LEU A 226 36.57 0.10 6.64
N MET A 227 36.26 -1.19 6.50
CA MET A 227 36.99 -2.27 7.17
C MET A 227 38.47 -2.26 6.82
N THR A 228 38.81 -2.13 5.53
CA THR A 228 40.21 -2.10 5.08
C THR A 228 40.95 -0.84 5.53
N GLN A 229 40.24 0.28 5.66
CA GLN A 229 40.79 1.54 6.17
C GLN A 229 41.01 1.49 7.68
N CYS A 230 40.07 0.90 8.43
CA CYS A 230 40.19 0.73 9.88
C CYS A 230 41.41 -0.12 10.26
N ALA A 231 41.73 -1.14 9.47
CA ALA A 231 42.92 -1.97 9.69
C ALA A 231 44.25 -1.20 9.57
N LYS A 232 44.24 -0.02 8.91
CA LYS A 232 45.41 0.81 8.65
C LYS A 232 45.53 2.01 9.60
N LEU A 233 44.65 2.14 10.59
CA LEU A 233 44.69 3.24 11.55
C LEU A 233 45.94 3.10 12.45
N PRO A 234 46.86 4.08 12.44
CA PRO A 234 48.18 3.94 13.06
C PRO A 234 48.18 3.99 14.60
N GLU A 235 47.07 4.37 15.24
CA GLU A 235 46.96 4.53 16.70
C GLU A 235 45.90 3.62 17.35
N ALA A 236 44.99 3.03 16.56
CA ALA A 236 43.92 2.20 17.08
C ALA A 236 44.39 0.76 17.28
N ARG A 237 44.29 0.21 18.50
CA ARG A 237 44.57 -1.22 18.75
C ARG A 237 43.40 -2.10 18.30
N HIS A 238 42.18 -1.58 18.45
CA HIS A 238 40.94 -2.27 18.11
C HIS A 238 39.97 -1.27 17.45
N CYS A 239 39.54 -1.58 16.24
CA CYS A 239 38.41 -0.91 15.58
C CYS A 239 37.20 -1.84 15.54
N MET A 240 36.08 -1.39 16.11
CA MET A 240 34.80 -2.07 16.01
C MET A 240 33.86 -1.33 15.05
N LEU A 241 33.39 -2.04 14.04
CA LEU A 241 32.45 -1.52 13.04
C LEU A 241 31.01 -1.83 13.44
N LEU A 242 30.20 -0.78 13.55
CA LEU A 242 28.75 -0.87 13.68
C LEU A 242 28.09 -0.45 12.37
N LEU A 243 27.41 -1.39 11.71
CA LEU A 243 26.60 -1.07 10.54
C LEU A 243 25.31 -0.41 11.00
N GLY A 244 24.99 0.70 10.36
CA GLY A 244 23.71 1.37 10.51
C GLY A 244 22.61 0.75 9.65
N ASP A 245 21.53 1.51 9.52
CA ASP A 245 20.39 1.19 8.67
C ASP A 245 20.69 1.60 7.21
N PRO A 246 20.66 0.68 6.24
CA PRO A 246 20.92 1.03 4.85
C PRO A 246 19.70 1.62 4.11
N THR A 247 18.55 1.78 4.79
CA THR A 247 17.28 2.26 4.21
C THR A 247 17.39 3.66 3.61
N SER A 248 18.21 4.52 4.22
CA SER A 248 18.47 5.87 3.74
C SER A 248 18.90 5.92 2.26
N ILE A 249 19.67 4.94 1.78
CA ILE A 249 20.19 4.91 0.41
C ILE A 249 19.08 4.68 -0.62
N ALA A 250 18.10 3.84 -0.30
CA ALA A 250 16.94 3.65 -1.17
C ALA A 250 16.02 4.86 -1.13
N LEU A 251 15.79 5.40 0.07
CA LEU A 251 14.92 6.53 0.32
C LEU A 251 15.40 7.82 -0.38
N LEU A 252 16.70 8.10 -0.31
CA LEU A 252 17.34 9.30 -0.86
C LEU A 252 17.49 9.25 -2.38
N ASN A 253 17.33 8.07 -3.01
CA ASN A 253 17.47 7.93 -4.45
C ASN A 253 16.13 8.25 -5.13
N PRO A 254 16.01 9.40 -5.85
CA PRO A 254 14.75 9.82 -6.47
C PRO A 254 14.24 8.81 -7.49
N VAL A 255 15.15 8.10 -8.19
CA VAL A 255 14.79 7.08 -9.18
C VAL A 255 14.17 5.87 -8.49
N VAL A 256 14.76 5.40 -7.39
CA VAL A 256 14.23 4.28 -6.61
C VAL A 256 12.85 4.61 -6.06
N SER A 257 12.70 5.76 -5.40
CA SER A 257 11.42 6.19 -4.83
C SER A 257 10.35 6.35 -5.91
N LEU A 258 10.70 6.90 -7.09
CA LEU A 258 9.77 7.01 -8.22
C LEU A 258 9.38 5.64 -8.78
N CYS A 259 10.33 4.73 -9.00
CA CYS A 259 10.03 3.38 -9.49
C CYS A 259 9.13 2.59 -8.51
N LEU A 260 9.35 2.75 -7.20
CA LEU A 260 8.51 2.14 -6.17
C LEU A 260 7.12 2.78 -6.10
N ALA A 261 7.01 4.10 -6.28
CA ALA A 261 5.71 4.76 -6.42
C ALA A 261 4.94 4.27 -7.67
N VAL A 262 5.64 4.10 -8.79
CA VAL A 262 5.06 3.51 -10.02
C VAL A 262 4.64 2.06 -9.79
N ASP A 263 5.43 1.26 -9.06
CA ASP A 263 5.04 -0.11 -8.68
C ASP A 263 3.72 -0.16 -7.91
N VAL A 264 3.54 0.74 -6.95
CA VAL A 264 2.29 0.86 -6.19
C VAL A 264 1.14 1.32 -7.10
N TRP A 265 1.41 2.27 -8.00
CA TRP A 265 0.42 2.74 -8.98
C TRP A 265 -0.06 1.65 -9.92
N LEU A 266 0.85 0.81 -10.44
CA LEU A 266 0.51 -0.38 -11.24
C LEU A 266 -0.28 -1.44 -10.45
N SER A 267 -0.48 -1.22 -9.15
CA SER A 267 -1.19 -2.10 -8.23
C SER A 267 -2.43 -1.44 -7.63
N ILE A 268 -2.93 -0.38 -8.24
CA ILE A 268 -4.02 0.44 -7.68
C ILE A 268 -5.30 -0.37 -7.44
N ASP A 269 -5.60 -1.35 -8.29
CA ASP A 269 -6.76 -2.24 -8.12
C ASP A 269 -6.64 -3.06 -6.83
N THR A 270 -5.48 -3.64 -6.57
CA THR A 270 -5.24 -4.36 -5.32
C THR A 270 -5.20 -3.41 -4.13
N VAL A 271 -4.67 -2.20 -4.29
CA VAL A 271 -4.75 -1.16 -3.24
C VAL A 271 -6.22 -0.86 -2.88
N ALA A 272 -7.11 -0.76 -3.86
CA ALA A 272 -8.54 -0.55 -3.61
C ALA A 272 -9.16 -1.74 -2.86
N ALA A 273 -8.85 -2.98 -3.27
CA ALA A 273 -9.32 -4.18 -2.60
C ALA A 273 -8.84 -4.27 -1.14
N GLU A 274 -7.57 -3.96 -0.88
CA GLU A 274 -7.00 -3.96 0.48
C GLU A 274 -7.51 -2.77 1.32
N LEU A 275 -7.86 -1.64 0.70
CA LEU A 275 -8.56 -0.56 1.40
C LEU A 275 -9.89 -1.07 1.96
N VAL A 276 -10.66 -1.82 1.17
CA VAL A 276 -11.89 -2.47 1.65
C VAL A 276 -11.59 -3.46 2.79
N ALA A 277 -10.55 -4.28 2.66
CA ALA A 277 -10.14 -5.22 3.71
C ALA A 277 -9.79 -4.50 5.03
N THR A 278 -9.11 -3.36 4.98
CA THR A 278 -8.78 -2.58 6.20
C THR A 278 -9.98 -1.89 6.84
N VAL A 279 -11.08 -1.69 6.10
CA VAL A 279 -12.33 -1.17 6.65
C VAL A 279 -13.14 -2.29 7.34
N GLN A 280 -12.93 -3.55 6.95
CA GLN A 280 -13.62 -4.71 7.51
C GLN A 280 -12.81 -5.38 8.63
N VAL A 281 -13.09 -5.00 9.87
CA VAL A 281 -12.39 -5.52 11.06
C VAL A 281 -12.84 -6.91 11.53
N ASP A 282 -13.86 -7.50 10.89
CA ASP A 282 -14.35 -8.84 11.24
C ASP A 282 -13.31 -9.94 10.94
N ASP A 283 -12.48 -9.76 9.91
CA ASP A 283 -11.36 -10.65 9.60
C ASP A 283 -10.04 -9.93 9.92
N LEU A 284 -9.57 -10.10 11.16
CA LEU A 284 -8.34 -9.48 11.65
C LEU A 284 -7.10 -9.86 10.82
N TRP A 285 -7.12 -11.02 10.17
CA TRP A 285 -6.00 -11.44 9.33
C TRP A 285 -5.96 -10.63 8.03
N GLN A 286 -7.11 -10.49 7.36
CA GLN A 286 -7.21 -9.64 6.16
C GLN A 286 -6.97 -8.18 6.49
N PHE A 287 -7.47 -7.69 7.63
CA PHE A 287 -7.16 -6.35 8.12
C PHE A 287 -5.64 -6.13 8.27
N ALA A 288 -4.93 -7.08 8.90
CA ALA A 288 -3.49 -6.98 9.10
C ALA A 288 -2.71 -7.04 7.79
N LEU A 289 -3.09 -7.96 6.88
CA LEU A 289 -2.51 -8.05 5.54
C LEU A 289 -2.73 -6.75 4.74
N GLY A 290 -3.94 -6.21 4.76
CA GLY A 290 -4.28 -4.95 4.12
C GLY A 290 -3.44 -3.80 4.66
N CYS A 291 -3.25 -3.70 5.98
CA CYS A 291 -2.37 -2.69 6.58
C CYS A 291 -0.91 -2.83 6.11
N VAL A 292 -0.38 -4.05 6.07
CA VAL A 292 0.99 -4.31 5.59
C VAL A 292 1.11 -3.98 4.10
N TYR A 293 0.09 -4.28 3.31
CA TYR A 293 0.06 -4.00 1.88
C TYR A 293 -0.01 -2.49 1.60
N LEU A 294 -0.93 -1.79 2.28
CA LEU A 294 -1.12 -0.35 2.18
C LEU A 294 0.08 0.45 2.70
N SER A 295 0.93 -0.13 3.54
CA SER A 295 2.19 0.50 3.96
C SER A 295 3.09 0.85 2.77
N ARG A 296 2.91 0.21 1.60
CA ARG A 296 3.63 0.54 0.36
C ARG A 296 3.30 1.95 -0.16
N THR A 297 2.16 2.53 0.22
CA THR A 297 1.78 3.90 -0.21
C THR A 297 2.76 4.98 0.29
N VAL A 298 3.59 4.69 1.30
CA VAL A 298 4.68 5.57 1.76
C VAL A 298 5.64 5.97 0.63
N TRP A 299 5.78 5.14 -0.40
CA TRP A 299 6.65 5.44 -1.55
C TRP A 299 6.16 6.65 -2.35
N PHE A 300 4.86 6.95 -2.36
CA PHE A 300 4.37 8.21 -2.92
C PHE A 300 4.90 9.42 -2.14
N CYS A 301 4.92 9.34 -0.80
CA CYS A 301 5.50 10.38 0.04
C CYS A 301 7.00 10.54 -0.24
N TYR A 302 7.75 9.44 -0.31
CA TYR A 302 9.19 9.51 -0.59
C TYR A 302 9.50 10.02 -2.00
N ALA A 303 8.72 9.61 -3.01
CA ALA A 303 8.86 10.13 -4.38
C ALA A 303 8.58 11.64 -4.43
N PHE A 304 7.52 12.09 -3.75
CA PHE A 304 7.20 13.51 -3.63
C PHE A 304 8.31 14.28 -2.91
N LEU A 305 8.81 13.78 -1.78
CA LEU A 305 9.92 14.41 -1.04
C LEU A 305 11.18 14.51 -1.92
N ALA A 306 11.52 13.45 -2.65
CA ALA A 306 12.68 13.44 -3.53
C ALA A 306 12.54 14.46 -4.68
N ALA A 307 11.37 14.53 -5.32
CA ALA A 307 11.05 15.50 -6.37
C ALA A 307 11.06 16.94 -5.84
N ALA A 308 10.47 17.16 -4.67
CA ALA A 308 10.44 18.46 -4.02
C ALA A 308 11.84 18.92 -3.60
N SER A 309 12.66 18.03 -3.02
CA SER A 309 14.08 18.32 -2.73
C SER A 309 14.83 18.74 -3.98
N TYR A 310 14.66 18.02 -5.10
CA TYR A 310 15.27 18.41 -6.37
C TYR A 310 14.85 19.82 -6.82
N CYS A 311 13.55 20.14 -6.75
CA CYS A 311 13.01 21.46 -7.08
C CYS A 311 13.53 22.57 -6.14
N ILE A 312 13.59 22.30 -4.83
CA ILE A 312 14.07 23.24 -3.81
C ILE A 312 15.54 23.58 -4.04
N HIS A 313 16.38 22.58 -4.31
CA HIS A 313 17.79 22.79 -4.61
C HIS A 313 17.97 23.57 -5.91
N ARG A 314 17.19 23.25 -6.94
CA ARG A 314 17.21 23.99 -8.21
C ARG A 314 16.81 25.46 -8.05
N LYS A 315 15.86 25.76 -7.16
CA LYS A 315 15.40 27.13 -6.86
C LYS A 315 16.15 27.83 -5.71
N ARG A 316 17.12 27.15 -5.07
CA ARG A 316 17.89 27.63 -3.91
C ARG A 316 17.04 28.02 -2.69
N TRP A 317 15.89 27.38 -2.51
CA TRP A 317 14.96 27.68 -1.41
C TRP A 317 15.24 26.88 -0.14
N ALA A 318 16.39 26.22 -0.02
CA ALA A 318 16.70 25.35 1.11
C ALA A 318 16.61 26.06 2.48
N HIS A 319 16.82 27.39 2.52
CA HIS A 319 16.69 28.19 3.74
C HIS A 319 15.25 28.34 4.24
N CYS A 320 14.25 28.10 3.39
CA CYS A 320 12.83 28.23 3.74
C CYS A 320 12.24 26.95 4.35
N PHE A 321 13.00 25.85 4.43
CA PHE A 321 12.47 24.53 4.78
C PHE A 321 13.31 23.89 5.90
N THR A 322 12.66 23.29 6.90
CA THR A 322 13.35 22.51 7.94
C THR A 322 13.46 21.03 7.54
N PRO A 323 14.51 20.32 7.98
CA PRO A 323 14.69 18.89 7.72
C PRO A 323 13.60 18.06 8.43
N LEU A 324 13.20 16.95 7.81
CA LEU A 324 12.12 16.07 8.26
C LEU A 324 12.63 14.64 8.36
N ASP A 325 12.38 13.98 9.49
CA ASP A 325 12.86 12.62 9.69
C ASP A 325 12.08 11.63 8.79
N PRO A 326 12.73 10.90 7.86
CA PRO A 326 12.05 9.90 7.05
C PRO A 326 11.37 8.80 7.86
N THR A 327 11.81 8.55 9.09
CA THR A 327 11.19 7.64 10.05
C THR A 327 9.85 8.18 10.51
N LEU A 328 9.76 9.48 10.82
CA LEU A 328 8.49 10.12 11.17
C LEU A 328 7.51 10.10 9.98
N VAL A 329 8.01 10.27 8.75
CA VAL A 329 7.20 10.12 7.53
C VAL A 329 6.68 8.69 7.41
N ALA A 330 7.52 7.68 7.64
CA ALA A 330 7.11 6.27 7.61
C ALA A 330 6.02 5.98 8.65
N ILE A 331 6.22 6.44 9.88
CA ILE A 331 5.28 6.28 10.98
C ILE A 331 3.95 6.96 10.63
N ALA A 332 4.00 8.23 10.21
CA ALA A 332 2.81 8.97 9.82
C ALA A 332 2.07 8.28 8.67
N ALA A 333 2.77 7.86 7.61
CA ALA A 333 2.17 7.16 6.49
C ALA A 333 1.54 5.83 6.90
N ALA A 334 2.18 5.06 7.79
CA ALA A 334 1.64 3.79 8.29
C ALA A 334 0.34 4.00 9.11
N PHE A 335 0.30 5.01 9.97
CA PHE A 335 -0.92 5.35 10.73
C PHE A 335 -2.02 5.95 9.85
N ILE A 336 -1.64 6.73 8.83
CA ILE A 336 -2.59 7.32 7.88
C ILE A 336 -3.21 6.24 6.99
N ALA A 337 -2.40 5.34 6.43
CA ALA A 337 -2.85 4.38 5.42
C ALA A 337 -3.75 3.26 5.98
N GLY A 338 -3.70 2.96 7.28
CA GLY A 338 -4.55 1.94 7.92
C GLY A 338 -5.56 2.53 8.88
N PRO A 339 -5.17 2.83 10.14
CA PRO A 339 -6.10 3.32 11.16
C PRO A 339 -6.89 4.57 10.77
N LEU A 340 -6.23 5.57 10.17
CA LEU A 340 -6.94 6.79 9.77
C LEU A 340 -7.89 6.53 8.60
N THR A 341 -7.53 5.68 7.65
CA THR A 341 -8.43 5.22 6.57
C THR A 341 -9.69 4.56 7.13
N TYR A 342 -9.55 3.72 8.16
CA TYR A 342 -10.69 3.13 8.86
C TYR A 342 -11.61 4.21 9.45
N PHE A 343 -11.05 5.20 10.15
CA PHE A 343 -11.82 6.32 10.70
C PHE A 343 -12.46 7.19 9.61
N GLN A 344 -11.77 7.43 8.50
CA GLN A 344 -12.29 8.20 7.37
C GLN A 344 -13.49 7.51 6.73
N ALA A 345 -13.41 6.18 6.52
CA ALA A 345 -14.49 5.39 5.95
C ALA A 345 -15.76 5.36 6.83
N HIS A 346 -15.61 5.45 8.15
CA HIS A 346 -16.71 5.42 9.12
C HIS A 346 -17.14 6.81 9.62
N SER A 347 -16.86 7.87 8.86
CA SER A 347 -17.19 9.24 9.24
C SER A 347 -17.79 10.03 8.07
N GLY A 348 -18.23 11.26 8.33
CA GLY A 348 -18.77 12.14 7.28
C GLY A 348 -17.80 12.48 6.15
N PHE A 349 -16.50 12.12 6.26
CA PHE A 349 -15.54 12.25 5.16
C PHE A 349 -15.93 11.42 3.92
N ILE A 350 -16.76 10.39 4.08
CA ILE A 350 -17.26 9.58 2.96
C ILE A 350 -17.87 10.42 1.83
N GLU A 351 -18.57 11.52 2.16
CA GLU A 351 -19.18 12.39 1.15
C GLU A 351 -18.15 13.08 0.25
N ALA A 352 -16.99 13.45 0.82
CA ALA A 352 -15.90 14.01 0.05
C ALA A 352 -15.30 12.97 -0.91
N TYR A 353 -15.14 11.72 -0.46
CA TYR A 353 -14.64 10.64 -1.32
C TYR A 353 -15.61 10.28 -2.44
N LEU A 354 -16.89 10.09 -2.13
CA LEU A 354 -17.92 9.83 -3.13
C LEU A 354 -17.98 10.94 -4.18
N TYR A 355 -17.90 12.20 -3.74
CA TYR A 355 -17.81 13.34 -4.66
C TYR A 355 -16.56 13.25 -5.54
N LEU A 356 -15.37 13.03 -4.95
CA LEU A 356 -14.11 12.95 -5.71
C LEU A 356 -14.10 11.81 -6.73
N PHE A 357 -14.66 10.64 -6.39
CA PHE A 357 -14.78 9.51 -7.31
C PHE A 357 -15.83 9.73 -8.39
N SER A 358 -16.84 10.55 -8.14
CA SER A 358 -17.87 10.90 -9.13
C SER A 358 -17.44 11.99 -10.12
N LEU A 359 -16.51 12.88 -9.74
CA LEU A 359 -16.13 14.06 -10.54
C LEU A 359 -15.63 13.74 -11.96
N GLY A 360 -14.95 12.61 -12.13
CA GLY A 360 -14.44 12.15 -13.42
C GLY A 360 -15.21 11.01 -14.06
N ALA A 361 -16.30 10.56 -13.42
CA ALA A 361 -17.10 9.46 -13.92
C ALA A 361 -17.84 9.87 -15.20
N SER A 362 -17.77 9.04 -16.24
CA SER A 362 -18.45 9.28 -17.51
C SER A 362 -19.95 9.03 -17.44
N ASP A 363 -20.40 8.21 -16.48
CA ASP A 363 -21.77 7.75 -16.32
C ASP A 363 -22.07 7.41 -14.85
N PRO A 364 -23.35 7.39 -14.43
CA PRO A 364 -23.75 7.13 -13.04
C PRO A 364 -23.39 5.73 -12.51
N ASN A 365 -23.04 4.81 -13.40
CA ASN A 365 -22.68 3.43 -13.10
C ASN A 365 -21.16 3.23 -13.12
N SER A 366 -20.40 4.32 -13.02
CA SER A 366 -18.95 4.29 -12.97
C SER A 366 -18.38 5.20 -11.89
N THR A 367 -17.18 4.87 -11.44
CA THR A 367 -16.36 5.71 -10.55
C THR A 367 -15.01 5.96 -11.21
N GLU A 368 -14.41 7.12 -10.98
CA GLU A 368 -13.10 7.49 -11.54
C GLU A 368 -12.06 7.76 -10.44
N GLY A 369 -11.02 6.92 -10.40
CA GLY A 369 -9.99 6.94 -9.36
C GLY A 369 -8.87 7.97 -9.57
N ALA A 370 -8.79 8.65 -10.72
CA ALA A 370 -7.67 9.55 -11.03
C ALA A 370 -7.74 10.95 -10.37
N PHE A 371 -8.93 11.49 -10.15
CA PHE A 371 -9.13 12.88 -9.69
C PHE A 371 -8.99 13.18 -8.19
N PRO A 372 -9.04 12.22 -7.24
CA PRO A 372 -8.74 12.47 -5.83
C PRO A 372 -7.33 13.04 -5.59
N ILE A 373 -6.42 12.91 -6.56
CA ILE A 373 -5.02 13.36 -6.49
C ILE A 373 -4.87 14.85 -6.83
N LEU A 374 -5.83 15.47 -7.51
CA LEU A 374 -5.71 16.83 -8.06
C LEU A 374 -6.58 17.87 -7.35
N ALA A 375 -7.50 17.46 -6.48
CA ALA A 375 -8.48 18.35 -5.88
C ALA A 375 -8.11 18.77 -4.44
N HIS A 376 -7.13 19.67 -4.29
CA HIS A 376 -7.10 20.58 -3.13
C HIS A 376 -6.21 21.82 -3.40
N PRO A 377 -6.79 22.99 -3.72
CA PRO A 377 -6.02 24.21 -4.00
C PRO A 377 -5.50 24.95 -2.75
N ASN A 378 -5.77 24.49 -1.52
CA ASN A 378 -5.51 25.25 -0.29
C ASN A 378 -4.74 24.47 0.80
N LEU A 379 -3.61 23.85 0.45
CA LEU A 379 -2.71 23.28 1.46
C LEU A 379 -1.77 24.35 2.07
N LYS A 380 -1.80 24.41 3.40
CA LYS A 380 -1.16 25.39 4.31
C LYS A 380 0.30 25.74 3.96
N ARG A 381 0.63 27.02 4.19
CA ARG A 381 1.99 27.60 4.21
C ARG A 381 2.78 27.13 5.44
N SER A 382 3.42 25.98 5.38
CA SER A 382 4.72 25.75 6.03
C SER A 382 5.30 24.45 5.50
N PRO A 383 6.23 24.50 4.54
CA PRO A 383 6.75 23.28 3.97
C PRO A 383 8.07 22.89 4.67
N CYS A 384 8.11 21.64 5.13
CA CYS A 384 9.29 21.01 5.73
C CYS A 384 9.62 19.78 4.89
N ILE A 385 10.82 19.73 4.30
CA ILE A 385 11.29 18.65 3.41
C ILE A 385 12.81 18.59 3.53
N SER A 386 13.37 17.48 4.02
CA SER A 386 14.69 16.95 3.65
C SER A 386 15.04 15.74 4.51
N GLN A 387 15.79 14.80 3.94
CA GLN A 387 16.04 13.45 4.42
C GLN A 387 17.53 13.33 4.78
N ARG A 388 17.87 12.97 6.03
CA ARG A 388 19.24 12.61 6.44
C ARG A 388 19.21 11.29 7.22
N GLY A 389 19.87 10.27 6.68
CA GLY A 389 20.16 9.01 7.38
C GLY A 389 21.55 9.04 8.02
N ALA A 390 21.70 8.40 9.18
CA ALA A 390 22.98 8.17 9.82
C ALA A 390 23.45 6.75 9.48
N ASP A 391 24.47 6.62 8.64
CA ASP A 391 24.62 5.38 7.87
C ASP A 391 25.65 4.37 8.44
N CYS A 392 26.65 4.79 9.22
CA CYS A 392 27.62 3.91 9.90
C CYS A 392 28.35 4.62 11.04
N PHE A 393 28.69 3.88 12.10
CA PHE A 393 29.50 4.40 13.22
C PHE A 393 30.79 3.58 13.39
N VAL A 394 31.91 4.27 13.63
CA VAL A 394 33.21 3.65 13.90
C VAL A 394 33.59 3.96 15.34
N PHE A 395 33.87 2.92 16.12
CA PHE A 395 34.41 3.05 17.46
C PHE A 395 35.86 2.55 17.47
N THR A 396 36.77 3.43 17.87
CA THR A 396 38.20 3.13 18.08
C THR A 396 38.51 3.13 19.56
N PHE A 397 39.23 2.11 20.03
CA PHE A 397 39.68 2.02 21.42
C PHE A 397 41.21 2.16 21.48
N ASP A 398 41.69 3.11 22.27
CA ASP A 398 43.12 3.34 22.53
C ASP A 398 43.63 2.48 23.68
N ALA A 399 44.94 2.23 23.70
CA ALA A 399 45.57 1.35 24.68
C ALA A 399 45.69 1.94 26.09
N ASN A 400 45.39 3.23 26.30
CA ASN A 400 45.54 3.91 27.59
C ASN A 400 44.39 4.88 27.87
N ARG A 401 43.17 4.35 28.12
CA ARG A 401 42.17 4.92 29.03
C ARG A 401 41.02 3.95 29.25
#